data_AF-A0A0U1D0X8-F1
#
_entry.id   AF-A0A0U1D0X8-F1
#
_cell.length_a   1.000
_cell.length_b   1.000
_cell.length_c   1.000
_cell.angle_alpha   90.00
_cell.angle_beta   90.00
_cell.angle_gamma   90.00
#
_symmetry.space_group_name_H-M   'P 1'
#
loop_
_entity.id
_entity.type
_entity.pdbx_description
1 polymer ?
#
loop_
_entity_poly.entity_id
_entity_poly.type
_entity_poly.pdbx_seq_one_letter_code
_entity_poly.pdbx_strand_id
1 'polypeptide(L)'
;MAGMNHAPTRALLALILFSALLVSDLRATPTTGDRAYGSAQISGPYAQLLSASTDLGPADNGSAQLTMTLHHAARPTALFDWAQQHALSVRWRPGNAWAITEGRSSDMATAFGVNIHDYRGRRGQEFYASPQQPSVPEPLTAEVSEVGRILATRRTGCHCPTCGTCPPMSRTKG
;
A
#
# COMPACT_ATOMS: atom_id res chain seq x y z
N MET A 1 -22.11 -17.35 58.25
CA MET A 1 -21.86 -15.90 58.21
C MET A 1 -20.56 -15.69 57.42
N ALA A 2 -20.63 -14.98 56.28
CA ALA A 2 -19.58 -14.28 55.51
C ALA A 2 -18.15 -14.91 55.38
N GLY A 3 -17.47 -14.91 54.24
CA GLY A 3 -17.63 -14.17 53.00
C GLY A 3 -16.43 -14.49 52.08
N MET A 4 -16.66 -14.35 50.78
CA MET A 4 -15.72 -14.62 49.69
C MET A 4 -14.45 -13.77 49.77
N ASN A 5 -13.29 -14.35 49.44
CA ASN A 5 -12.12 -13.60 48.97
C ASN A 5 -11.68 -14.10 47.58
N HIS A 6 -12.55 -13.93 46.59
CA HIS A 6 -12.19 -13.98 45.16
C HIS A 6 -11.55 -12.64 44.75
N ALA A 7 -10.33 -12.37 45.22
CA ALA A 7 -9.64 -11.09 44.97
C ALA A 7 -8.71 -11.10 43.74
N PRO A 8 -7.90 -12.13 43.42
CA PRO A 8 -6.95 -12.03 42.31
C PRO A 8 -7.59 -12.31 40.94
N THR A 9 -8.60 -13.17 40.89
CA THR A 9 -9.25 -13.59 39.62
C THR A 9 -10.11 -12.49 39.01
N ARG A 10 -10.74 -11.65 39.85
CA ARG A 10 -11.55 -10.50 39.40
C ARG A 10 -10.68 -9.38 38.84
N ALA A 11 -9.51 -9.14 39.44
CA ALA A 11 -8.55 -8.16 38.93
C ALA A 11 -7.96 -8.62 37.58
N LEU A 12 -7.68 -9.92 37.43
CA LEU A 12 -7.15 -10.49 36.19
C LEU A 12 -8.20 -10.53 35.06
N LEU A 13 -9.47 -10.82 35.38
CA LEU A 13 -10.59 -10.73 34.42
C LEU A 13 -10.88 -9.28 34.01
N ALA A 14 -10.77 -8.32 34.93
CA ALA A 14 -10.93 -6.90 34.61
C ALA A 14 -9.85 -6.41 33.63
N LEU A 15 -8.60 -6.86 33.78
CA LEU A 15 -7.49 -6.54 32.87
C LEU A 15 -7.65 -7.17 31.48
N ILE A 16 -8.20 -8.39 31.40
CA ILE A 16 -8.48 -9.06 30.11
C ILE A 16 -9.68 -8.41 29.39
N LEU A 17 -10.70 -7.96 30.13
CA LEU A 17 -11.82 -7.22 29.53
C LEU A 17 -11.41 -5.81 29.07
N PHE A 18 -10.51 -5.13 29.80
CA PHE A 18 -9.98 -3.83 29.38
C PHE A 18 -9.13 -3.92 28.11
N SER A 19 -8.33 -4.99 27.95
CA SER A 19 -7.53 -5.20 26.74
C SER A 19 -8.39 -5.63 25.53
N ALA A 20 -9.50 -6.34 25.74
CA ALA A 20 -10.46 -6.66 24.67
C ALA A 20 -11.26 -5.42 24.20
N LEU A 21 -11.55 -4.48 25.10
CA LEU A 21 -12.24 -3.22 24.74
C LEU A 21 -11.36 -2.26 23.93
N LEU A 22 -10.05 -2.23 24.17
CA LEU A 22 -9.11 -1.39 23.40
C LEU A 22 -8.88 -1.88 21.95
N VAL A 23 -9.23 -3.12 21.62
CA VAL A 23 -9.08 -3.66 20.25
C VAL A 23 -10.31 -3.35 19.38
N SER A 24 -11.45 -2.96 19.96
CA SER A 24 -12.70 -2.79 19.21
C SER A 24 -12.95 -1.37 18.65
N ASP A 25 -12.12 -0.38 19.00
CA ASP A 25 -12.27 1.01 18.55
C ASP A 25 -11.53 1.35 17.24
N LEU A 26 -11.04 0.34 16.51
CA LEU A 26 -10.53 0.51 15.14
C LEU A 26 -11.62 0.38 14.07
N ARG A 27 -12.89 0.57 14.43
CA ARG A 27 -13.91 0.89 13.43
C ARG A 27 -13.83 2.37 13.12
N ALA A 28 -12.89 2.73 12.25
CA ALA A 28 -12.96 3.99 11.52
C ALA A 28 -14.32 4.05 10.84
N THR A 29 -15.25 4.81 11.41
CA THR A 29 -16.50 5.18 10.74
C THR A 29 -16.10 6.13 9.61
N PRO A 30 -16.34 5.79 8.33
CA PRO A 30 -16.09 6.74 7.26
C PRO A 30 -17.09 7.88 7.44
N THR A 31 -16.59 9.04 7.89
CA THR A 31 -17.37 10.28 7.86
C THR A 31 -17.66 10.57 6.40
N THR A 32 -18.92 10.42 6.01
CA THR A 32 -19.40 10.75 4.69
C THR A 32 -19.43 12.27 4.59
N GLY A 33 -18.37 12.85 4.06
CA GLY A 33 -18.24 14.28 3.76
C GLY A 33 -17.42 14.46 2.49
N ASP A 34 -18.09 14.99 1.46
CA ASP A 34 -17.58 15.48 0.17
C ASP A 34 -16.77 14.53 -0.73
N ARG A 35 -17.48 13.95 -1.72
CA ARG A 35 -16.92 13.25 -2.89
C ARG A 35 -16.27 14.24 -3.86
N ALA A 36 -15.11 14.75 -3.48
CA ALA A 36 -13.99 14.86 -4.42
C ALA A 36 -13.14 13.59 -4.24
N TYR A 37 -12.38 13.17 -5.25
CA TYR A 37 -11.48 12.01 -5.22
C TYR A 37 -10.32 12.20 -4.20
N GLY A 38 -10.64 12.27 -2.91
CA GLY A 38 -9.72 12.55 -1.82
C GLY A 38 -9.15 11.26 -1.26
N SER A 39 -7.98 10.88 -1.74
CA SER A 39 -7.19 9.83 -1.10
C SER A 39 -6.84 10.27 0.32
N ALA A 40 -7.43 9.58 1.31
CA ALA A 40 -7.27 9.94 2.70
C ALA A 40 -5.82 9.76 3.14
N GLN A 41 -5.29 10.68 3.94
CA GLN A 41 -3.94 10.56 4.45
C GLN A 41 -3.79 9.28 5.29
N ILE A 42 -2.73 8.51 5.04
CA ILE A 42 -2.46 7.29 5.81
C ILE A 42 -2.06 7.67 7.23
N SER A 43 -2.61 6.94 8.20
CA SER A 43 -2.33 7.07 9.63
C SER A 43 -1.61 5.84 10.19
N GLY A 44 -1.29 5.86 11.49
CA GLY A 44 -0.72 4.71 12.20
C GLY A 44 0.76 4.44 11.90
N PRO A 45 1.23 3.18 12.02
CA PRO A 45 2.65 2.83 11.88
C PRO A 45 3.27 3.21 10.53
N TYR A 46 2.46 3.24 9.49
CA TYR A 46 2.91 3.67 8.16
C TYR A 46 3.20 5.17 8.13
N ALA A 47 2.33 6.00 8.71
CA ALA A 47 2.60 7.43 8.85
C ALA A 47 3.84 7.68 9.71
N GLN A 48 4.05 6.89 10.75
CA GLN A 48 5.27 6.94 11.56
C GLN A 48 6.52 6.60 10.74
N LEU A 49 6.48 5.56 9.90
CA LEU A 49 7.57 5.23 8.97
C LEU A 49 7.91 6.41 8.06
N LEU A 50 6.90 7.04 7.45
CA LEU A 50 7.11 8.19 6.57
C LEU A 50 7.70 9.39 7.33
N SER A 51 7.15 9.73 8.50
CA SER A 51 7.66 10.81 9.35
C SER A 51 9.09 10.59 9.86
N ALA A 52 9.51 9.33 9.99
CA ALA A 52 10.85 8.95 10.41
C ALA A 52 11.85 8.84 9.24
N SER A 53 11.40 9.11 8.01
CA SER A 53 12.18 9.03 6.77
C SER A 53 12.34 10.43 6.16
N THR A 54 13.39 10.61 5.35
CA THR A 54 13.56 11.83 4.56
C THR A 54 12.76 11.70 3.28
N ASP A 55 11.82 12.62 3.03
CA ASP A 55 11.15 12.74 1.73
C ASP A 55 12.14 13.31 0.71
N LEU A 56 12.37 12.58 -0.38
CA LEU A 56 13.26 12.96 -1.47
C LEU A 56 12.51 13.64 -2.63
N GLY A 57 11.19 13.77 -2.53
CA GLY A 57 10.32 14.35 -3.55
C GLY A 57 9.67 13.32 -4.48
N PRO A 58 9.04 13.77 -5.58
CA PRO A 58 8.32 12.92 -6.52
C PRO A 58 9.16 11.78 -7.10
N ALA A 59 8.55 10.59 -7.22
CA ALA A 59 9.22 9.39 -7.71
C ALA A 59 9.31 9.30 -9.26
N ASP A 60 9.71 10.38 -9.92
CA ASP A 60 9.55 10.60 -11.38
C ASP A 60 10.21 9.55 -12.28
N ASN A 61 11.34 8.97 -11.83
CA ASN A 61 12.14 8.04 -12.64
C ASN A 61 11.88 6.56 -12.31
N GLY A 62 10.89 6.26 -11.47
CA GLY A 62 10.60 4.92 -10.96
C GLY A 62 9.37 4.26 -11.58
N SER A 63 9.28 2.94 -11.45
CA SER A 63 8.01 2.22 -11.55
C SER A 63 7.39 2.03 -10.18
N ALA A 64 6.07 2.13 -10.12
CA ALA A 64 5.28 1.83 -8.95
C ALA A 64 4.32 0.68 -9.25
N GLN A 65 3.97 -0.07 -8.22
CA GLN A 65 3.01 -1.17 -8.31
C GLN A 65 2.01 -1.10 -7.15
N LEU A 66 0.82 -1.63 -7.39
CA LEU A 66 -0.28 -1.66 -6.45
C LEU A 66 -1.08 -2.94 -6.61
N THR A 67 -1.44 -3.56 -5.49
CA THR A 67 -2.32 -4.73 -5.48
C THR A 67 -3.77 -4.28 -5.35
N MET A 68 -4.66 -4.88 -6.13
CA MET A 68 -6.11 -4.68 -6.10
C MET A 68 -6.78 -6.01 -5.81
N THR A 69 -7.73 -6.03 -4.87
CA THR A 69 -8.56 -7.19 -4.56
C THR A 69 -9.78 -7.16 -5.48
N LEU A 70 -10.09 -8.31 -6.07
CA LEU A 70 -11.21 -8.47 -6.98
C LEU A 70 -12.40 -9.09 -6.25
N HIS A 71 -13.63 -8.75 -6.66
CA HIS A 71 -14.84 -9.42 -6.17
C HIS A 71 -14.86 -10.90 -6.55
N HIS A 72 -14.30 -11.24 -7.72
CA HIS A 72 -14.35 -12.58 -8.30
C HIS A 72 -12.99 -13.00 -8.87
N ALA A 73 -12.80 -14.32 -9.01
CA ALA A 73 -11.61 -14.93 -9.60
C ALA A 73 -11.69 -15.09 -11.13
N ALA A 74 -12.69 -14.48 -11.77
CA ALA A 74 -12.80 -14.38 -13.23
C ALA A 74 -11.89 -13.27 -13.76
N ARG A 75 -11.65 -13.26 -15.08
CA ARG A 75 -10.82 -12.23 -15.71
C ARG A 75 -11.47 -10.84 -15.52
N PRO A 76 -10.77 -9.86 -14.91
CA PRO A 76 -11.32 -8.52 -14.66
C PRO A 76 -11.15 -7.62 -15.90
N THR A 77 -12.09 -7.70 -16.84
CA THR A 77 -11.97 -7.03 -18.14
C THR A 77 -11.95 -5.51 -17.99
N ALA A 78 -12.81 -4.94 -17.14
CA ALA A 78 -12.84 -3.49 -16.92
C ALA A 78 -11.52 -2.99 -16.33
N LEU A 79 -10.88 -3.75 -15.43
CA LEU A 79 -9.55 -3.42 -14.91
C LEU A 79 -8.47 -3.40 -16.01
N PHE A 80 -8.47 -4.38 -16.92
CA PHE A 80 -7.50 -4.41 -18.02
C PHE A 80 -7.69 -3.20 -18.95
N ASP A 81 -8.93 -2.89 -19.33
CA ASP A 81 -9.24 -1.79 -20.23
C ASP A 81 -8.93 -0.42 -19.60
N TRP A 82 -9.30 -0.25 -18.32
CA TRP A 82 -8.99 0.96 -17.55
C TRP A 82 -7.49 1.17 -17.43
N ALA A 83 -6.73 0.13 -17.07
CA ALA A 83 -5.27 0.25 -16.94
C ALA A 83 -4.62 0.70 -18.25
N GLN A 84 -5.05 0.14 -19.38
CA GLN A 84 -4.53 0.53 -20.70
C GLN A 84 -4.80 2.01 -21.01
N GLN A 85 -5.99 2.53 -20.69
CA GLN A 85 -6.34 3.94 -20.88
C GLN A 85 -5.48 4.88 -20.03
N HIS A 86 -5.00 4.40 -18.88
CA HIS A 86 -4.14 5.13 -17.95
C HIS A 86 -2.63 4.85 -18.15
N ALA A 87 -2.24 4.20 -19.25
CA ALA A 87 -0.85 3.80 -19.53
C ALA A 87 -0.22 2.88 -18.44
N LEU A 88 -1.06 2.06 -17.81
CA LEU A 88 -0.68 1.06 -16.81
C LEU A 88 -0.78 -0.36 -17.39
N SER A 89 -0.08 -1.30 -16.77
CA SER A 89 -0.21 -2.73 -17.06
C SER A 89 -0.81 -3.49 -15.88
N VAL A 90 -1.51 -4.58 -16.18
CA VAL A 90 -2.14 -5.46 -15.19
C VAL A 90 -1.52 -6.85 -15.27
N ARG A 91 -1.09 -7.35 -14.11
CA ARG A 91 -0.63 -8.71 -13.89
C ARG A 91 -1.66 -9.45 -13.06
N TRP A 92 -2.32 -10.40 -13.70
CA TRP A 92 -3.34 -11.26 -13.11
C TRP A 92 -3.20 -12.69 -13.64
N ARG A 93 -3.69 -13.69 -12.89
CA ARG A 93 -3.68 -15.09 -13.29
C ARG A 93 -5.08 -15.70 -13.12
N PRO A 94 -5.52 -16.60 -14.01
CA PRO A 94 -6.78 -17.32 -13.86
C PRO A 94 -6.93 -17.96 -12.48
N GLY A 95 -8.08 -17.72 -11.82
CA GLY A 95 -8.35 -18.21 -10.48
C GLY A 95 -7.91 -17.29 -9.34
N ASN A 96 -7.18 -16.20 -9.60
CA ASN A 96 -6.81 -15.24 -8.57
C ASN A 96 -7.92 -14.20 -8.36
N ALA A 97 -8.31 -13.98 -7.10
CA ALA A 97 -9.19 -12.87 -6.69
C ALA A 97 -8.40 -11.58 -6.38
N TRP A 98 -7.24 -11.39 -7.03
CA TRP A 98 -6.40 -10.21 -6.89
C TRP A 98 -5.56 -10.00 -8.15
N ALA A 99 -5.23 -8.75 -8.43
CA ALA A 99 -4.38 -8.34 -9.54
C ALA A 99 -3.32 -7.34 -9.05
N ILE A 100 -2.20 -7.25 -9.77
CA ILE A 100 -1.20 -6.19 -9.57
C ILE A 100 -1.29 -5.24 -10.76
N THR A 101 -1.49 -3.96 -10.49
CA THR A 101 -1.37 -2.88 -11.47
C THR A 101 -0.01 -2.23 -11.31
N GLU A 102 0.70 -1.99 -12.40
CA GLU A 102 2.04 -1.41 -12.40
C GLU A 102 2.21 -0.40 -13.54
N GLY A 103 3.10 0.57 -13.37
CA GLY A 103 3.35 1.61 -14.36
C GLY A 103 4.41 2.60 -13.87
N ARG A 104 4.63 3.68 -14.64
CA ARG A 104 5.45 4.80 -14.16
C ARG A 104 4.80 5.42 -12.93
N SER A 105 5.61 5.87 -11.96
CA SER A 105 5.07 6.50 -10.74
C SER A 105 4.15 7.68 -11.05
N SER A 106 4.45 8.49 -12.06
CA SER A 106 3.61 9.61 -12.50
C SER A 106 2.24 9.18 -13.00
N ASP A 107 2.19 8.09 -13.77
CA ASP A 107 0.96 7.57 -14.36
C ASP A 107 0.10 6.92 -13.26
N MET A 108 0.74 6.19 -12.34
CA MET A 108 0.10 5.64 -11.13
C MET A 108 -0.46 6.75 -10.23
N ALA A 109 0.33 7.80 -9.97
CA ALA A 109 -0.09 8.95 -9.17
C ALA A 109 -1.34 9.61 -9.76
N THR A 110 -1.33 9.83 -11.07
CA THR A 110 -2.45 10.43 -11.81
C THR A 110 -3.69 9.52 -11.78
N ALA A 111 -3.53 8.23 -12.10
CA ALA A 111 -4.64 7.29 -12.20
C ALA A 111 -5.35 7.06 -10.86
N PHE A 112 -4.62 7.09 -9.75
CA PHE A 112 -5.17 6.87 -8.41
C PHE A 112 -5.44 8.16 -7.62
N GLY A 113 -5.09 9.34 -8.16
CA GLY A 113 -5.26 10.62 -7.45
C GLY A 113 -4.44 10.69 -6.15
N VAL A 114 -3.21 10.21 -6.18
CA VAL A 114 -2.29 10.17 -5.03
C VAL A 114 -0.93 10.73 -5.40
N ASN A 115 -0.18 11.20 -4.41
CA ASN A 115 1.24 11.49 -4.57
C ASN A 115 2.07 10.22 -4.37
N ILE A 116 3.11 10.03 -5.18
CA ILE A 116 4.08 8.95 -4.99
C ILE A 116 5.47 9.58 -4.91
N HIS A 117 6.08 9.50 -3.74
CA HIS A 117 7.38 10.10 -3.46
C HIS A 117 8.43 9.02 -3.20
N ASP A 118 9.69 9.35 -3.45
CA ASP A 118 10.82 8.59 -2.93
C ASP A 118 11.14 9.05 -1.52
N TYR A 119 11.51 8.10 -0.67
CA TYR A 119 11.88 8.31 0.72
C TYR A 119 13.20 7.61 1.00
N ARG A 120 14.01 8.22 1.85
CA ARG A 120 15.22 7.61 2.41
C ARG A 120 15.02 7.36 3.89
N GLY A 121 15.02 6.09 4.28
CA GLY A 121 14.94 5.69 5.67
C GLY A 121 16.26 5.88 6.42
N ARG A 122 16.21 5.70 7.75
CA ARG A 122 17.35 5.97 8.65
C ARG A 122 18.63 5.17 8.38
N ARG A 123 18.52 4.01 7.73
CA ARG A 123 19.68 3.17 7.37
C ARG A 123 20.15 3.42 5.92
N GLY A 124 19.71 4.52 5.31
CA GLY A 124 20.04 4.88 3.94
C GLY A 124 19.27 4.09 2.87
N GLN A 125 18.34 3.22 3.27
CA GLN A 125 17.51 2.48 2.31
C GLN A 125 16.52 3.43 1.63
N GLU A 126 16.46 3.38 0.31
CA GLU A 126 15.48 4.12 -0.49
C GLU A 126 14.26 3.24 -0.78
N PHE A 127 13.09 3.86 -0.74
CA PHE A 127 11.81 3.24 -1.04
C PHE A 127 10.87 4.30 -1.61
N TYR A 128 9.89 3.88 -2.40
CA TYR A 128 8.82 4.79 -2.78
C TYR A 128 7.56 4.47 -1.98
N ALA A 129 6.74 5.48 -1.76
CA ALA A 129 5.49 5.37 -1.02
C ALA A 129 4.49 6.46 -1.42
N SER A 130 3.21 6.17 -1.24
CA SER A 130 2.16 7.19 -1.21
C SER A 130 1.83 7.54 0.24
N PRO A 131 1.83 8.82 0.64
CA PRO A 131 1.35 9.22 1.97
C PRO A 131 -0.18 9.11 2.09
N GLN A 132 -0.88 8.95 0.96
CA GLN A 132 -2.33 8.85 0.87
C GLN A 132 -2.74 7.41 0.56
N GLN A 133 -3.89 6.97 1.10
CA GLN A 133 -4.50 5.69 0.80
C GLN A 133 -5.23 5.80 -0.55
N PRO A 134 -4.80 5.05 -1.58
CA PRO A 134 -5.54 4.99 -2.83
C PRO A 134 -6.95 4.44 -2.59
N SER A 135 -7.93 5.00 -3.30
CA SER A 135 -9.30 4.50 -3.34
C SER A 135 -9.53 3.66 -4.59
N VAL A 136 -10.56 2.82 -4.58
CA VAL A 136 -11.01 2.12 -5.79
C VAL A 136 -11.50 3.16 -6.81
N PRO A 137 -10.95 3.20 -8.04
CA PRO A 137 -11.47 4.07 -9.09
C PRO A 137 -12.93 3.75 -9.39
N GLU A 138 -13.77 4.78 -9.56
CA GLU A 138 -15.22 4.61 -9.75
C GLU A 138 -15.59 3.63 -10.88
N PRO A 139 -14.94 3.66 -12.07
CA PRO A 139 -15.25 2.71 -13.14
C PRO A 139 -14.96 1.24 -12.79
N LEU A 140 -14.23 0.98 -11.71
CA LEU A 140 -13.78 -0.34 -11.30
C LEU A 140 -14.55 -0.93 -10.12
N THR A 141 -15.48 -0.20 -9.50
CA THR A 141 -16.16 -0.67 -8.27
C THR A 141 -16.96 -1.96 -8.46
N ALA A 142 -17.34 -2.28 -9.69
CA ALA A 142 -18.04 -3.52 -10.04
C ALA A 142 -17.11 -4.75 -10.07
N GLU A 143 -15.80 -4.58 -10.31
CA GLU A 143 -14.82 -5.68 -10.39
C GLU A 143 -13.86 -5.71 -9.19
N VAL A 144 -13.55 -4.54 -8.62
CA VAL A 144 -12.56 -4.34 -7.56
C VAL A 144 -13.27 -4.02 -6.25
N SER A 145 -12.93 -4.77 -5.21
CA SER A 145 -13.46 -4.58 -3.86
C SER A 145 -12.56 -3.71 -2.98
N GLU A 146 -11.25 -3.76 -3.20
CA GLU A 146 -10.26 -3.08 -2.37
C GLU A 146 -9.01 -2.74 -3.17
N VAL A 147 -8.34 -1.66 -2.76
CA VAL A 147 -7.03 -1.28 -3.25
C VAL A 147 -6.06 -1.24 -2.07
N GLY A 148 -4.88 -1.85 -2.25
CA GLY A 148 -3.84 -1.88 -1.25
C GLY A 148 -3.12 -0.54 -1.08
N ARG A 149 -1.90 -0.59 -0.57
CA ARG A 149 -1.02 0.58 -0.42
C ARG A 149 0.08 0.57 -1.47
N ILE A 150 0.54 1.76 -1.83
CA ILE A 150 1.73 1.94 -2.65
C ILE A 150 2.92 2.06 -1.71
N LEU A 151 3.73 1.00 -1.61
CA LEU A 151 5.00 1.00 -0.91
C LEU A 151 5.88 -0.13 -1.44
N ALA A 152 7.10 0.19 -1.87
CA ALA A 152 8.12 -0.82 -2.09
C ALA A 152 9.53 -0.24 -1.96
N THR A 153 10.49 -1.09 -1.62
CA THR A 153 11.90 -0.72 -1.61
C THR A 153 12.41 -0.48 -3.03
N ARG A 154 13.22 0.56 -3.20
CA ARG A 154 14.00 0.73 -4.43
C ARG A 154 15.08 -0.34 -4.41
N ARG A 155 15.15 -1.14 -5.46
CA ARG A 155 16.37 -1.92 -5.71
C ARG A 155 17.41 -0.95 -6.26
N THR A 156 18.26 -0.42 -5.39
CA THR A 156 19.51 0.20 -5.83
C THR A 156 20.27 -0.85 -6.65
N GLY A 157 20.62 -0.52 -7.89
CA GLY A 157 21.40 -1.39 -8.76
C GLY A 157 22.67 -1.89 -8.06
N CYS A 158 23.18 -3.04 -8.49
CA CYS A 158 24.31 -3.74 -7.88
C CYS A 158 25.43 -2.76 -7.47
N HIS A 159 25.51 -2.46 -6.17
CA HIS A 159 26.69 -1.83 -5.61
C HIS A 159 27.74 -2.93 -5.50
N CYS A 160 28.62 -3.04 -6.49
CA CYS A 160 29.82 -3.82 -6.35
C CYS A 160 30.87 -2.92 -5.68
N PRO A 161 31.19 -3.09 -4.38
CA PRO A 161 32.12 -2.19 -3.69
C PRO A 161 33.55 -2.26 -4.26
N THR A 162 33.85 -3.21 -5.14
CA THR A 162 35.16 -3.42 -5.76
C THR A 162 35.20 -3.26 -7.28
N CYS A 163 34.06 -3.18 -7.97
CA CYS A 163 34.03 -2.97 -9.42
C CYS A 163 33.57 -1.54 -9.71
N GLY A 164 34.53 -0.66 -9.98
CA GLY A 164 34.31 0.77 -10.30
C GLY A 164 33.48 1.07 -11.54
N THR A 165 32.86 0.08 -12.17
CA THR A 165 31.90 0.25 -13.27
C THR A 165 31.05 -1.01 -13.42
N CYS A 166 29.73 -0.84 -13.51
CA CYS A 166 28.81 -1.91 -13.84
C CYS A 166 29.08 -2.34 -15.30
N PRO A 167 29.37 -3.62 -15.61
CA PRO A 167 29.58 -4.04 -16.99
C PRO A 167 28.29 -3.84 -17.79
N PRO A 168 28.36 -3.36 -19.05
CA PRO A 168 27.17 -3.28 -19.89
C PRO A 168 26.63 -4.68 -20.11
N MET A 169 25.31 -4.87 -19.89
CA MET A 169 24.61 -6.10 -20.26
C MET A 169 24.77 -6.30 -21.77
N SER A 170 25.69 -7.19 -22.16
CA SER A 170 25.76 -7.70 -23.52
C SER A 170 24.51 -8.52 -23.79
N ARG A 171 23.60 -7.92 -24.55
CA ARG A 171 22.43 -8.56 -25.13
C ARG A 171 22.92 -9.59 -26.16
N THR A 172 23.16 -10.82 -25.76
CA THR A 172 23.38 -11.93 -26.70
C THR A 172 22.06 -12.24 -27.40
N LYS A 173 21.96 -11.83 -28.66
CA LYS A 173 21.09 -12.48 -29.65
C LYS A 173 21.73 -13.83 -30.00
N GLY A 174 20.93 -14.89 -29.95
CA GLY A 174 21.26 -16.25 -30.39
C GLY A 174 20.09 -17.15 -30.08
#